data_AF-A0A2G8PGP4-F1
#
_entry.id   AF-A0A2G8PGP4-F1
#
_cell.length_a   1.000
_cell.length_b   1.000
_cell.length_c   1.000
_cell.angle_alpha   90.00
_cell.angle_beta   90.00
_cell.angle_gamma   90.00
#
_symmetry.space_group_name_H-M   'P 1'
#
loop_
_entity.id
_entity.type
_entity.pdbx_description
1 polymer ?
#
loop_
_entity_poly.entity_id
_entity_poly.type
_entity_poly.pdbx_seq_one_letter_code
_entity_poly.pdbx_strand_id
1 'polypeptide(L)'
;MPNLLAAIGILILGWIVARAVAFGVRGLLKRTQLDNRLAAWIMGQRPGEKLPQTERWVAAAVYWIILAFVLVAVLNALQLQAVSEPLNRFLGEIFVYLPRLGGTLVLLGVGWAVATVARLAVIQGLRRFNLDERLAQPLQPEAGAEGAPEGTAAKPEGGANEVAPFLLNEALGDALYWLVLLFFLPLILDTLNLRGPLQPVQNLLDQILSMVPRILGAVVIGVVGWFLARIVRGLISNLLAATGANRLGARFGIPQLAQTVGTVAYVLVLIPAVIAALKALEIRAISDPAVAMLEQVLRAIPRIAGSALILAVFYWLGQFLAGLVTQLLQAIGFDRLAAGLGLPSAPAPEAPAAEGDPSALAKRRTPSEIAGLVVWVGVVLFGAVPAVELLQFAALTDIVQGLLLISGRVLIGALVFGIGLYLANLAHSMIKSLGNPSSGVLAQAARAAILVFVGAMALQQMGVATDIVVLAFGLVLGAIAVAVALAFGLGGRDVAAEQIRQWLKRE
;
A
#
# COMPACT_ATOMS: atom_id res chain seq x y z
N MET A 1 54.87 40.40 -47.51
CA MET A 1 56.32 40.22 -47.19
C MET A 1 56.75 40.88 -45.87
N PRO A 2 56.40 42.14 -45.52
CA PRO A 2 56.93 42.77 -44.29
C PRO A 2 56.50 42.06 -42.98
N ASN A 3 55.27 41.54 -42.94
CA ASN A 3 54.73 40.85 -41.75
C ASN A 3 55.44 39.53 -41.43
N LEU A 4 55.98 38.84 -42.44
CA LEU A 4 56.74 37.59 -42.24
C LEU A 4 58.10 37.86 -41.59
N LEU A 5 58.79 38.91 -42.04
CA LEU A 5 60.06 39.33 -41.44
C LEU A 5 59.85 39.83 -40.01
N ALA A 6 58.78 40.60 -39.77
CA ALA A 6 58.40 41.02 -38.42
C ALA A 6 58.10 39.82 -37.50
N ALA A 7 57.35 38.83 -37.99
CA ALA A 7 57.02 37.62 -37.24
C ALA A 7 58.26 36.77 -36.89
N ILE A 8 59.19 36.59 -37.83
CA ILE A 8 60.46 35.88 -37.58
C ILE A 8 61.30 36.64 -36.54
N GLY A 9 61.35 37.97 -36.63
CA GLY A 9 62.04 38.81 -35.65
C GLY A 9 61.46 38.67 -34.24
N ILE A 10 60.13 38.71 -34.10
CA ILE A 10 59.44 38.53 -32.82
C ILE A 10 59.69 37.13 -32.24
N LEU A 11 59.72 36.09 -33.07
CA LEU A 11 59.95 34.71 -32.60
C LEU A 11 61.36 34.52 -32.03
N ILE A 12 62.40 35.01 -32.74
CA ILE A 12 63.79 34.88 -32.29
C ILE A 12 64.01 35.68 -31.00
N LEU A 13 63.56 36.93 -30.97
CA LEU A 13 63.68 37.79 -29.79
C LEU A 13 62.92 37.19 -28.60
N GLY A 14 61.68 36.76 -28.84
CA GLY A 14 60.82 36.19 -27.81
C GLY A 14 61.32 34.88 -27.24
N TRP A 15 61.94 34.01 -28.05
CA TRP A 15 62.55 32.77 -27.57
C TRP A 15 63.72 33.02 -26.61
N ILE A 16 64.58 33.99 -26.93
CA ILE A 16 65.70 34.39 -26.07
C ILE A 16 65.17 34.94 -24.74
N VAL A 17 64.18 35.83 -24.79
CA VAL A 17 63.55 36.41 -23.60
C VAL A 17 62.91 35.33 -22.72
N ALA A 18 62.13 34.41 -23.30
CA ALA A 18 61.50 33.32 -22.58
C ALA A 18 62.52 32.46 -21.80
N ARG A 19 63.64 32.13 -22.43
CA ARG A 19 64.70 31.32 -21.82
C ARG A 19 65.44 32.07 -20.72
N ALA A 20 65.72 33.36 -20.92
CA ALA A 20 66.36 34.20 -19.93
C ALA A 20 65.49 34.35 -18.66
N VAL A 21 64.20 34.65 -18.84
CA VAL A 21 63.26 34.80 -17.72
C VAL A 21 63.07 33.48 -16.97
N ALA A 22 62.91 32.36 -17.68
CA ALA A 22 62.79 31.04 -17.04
C ALA A 22 64.03 30.67 -16.22
N PHE A 23 65.23 31.00 -16.71
CA PHE A 23 66.47 30.79 -15.97
C PHE A 23 66.53 31.66 -14.70
N GLY A 24 66.14 32.93 -14.80
CA GLY A 24 66.05 33.85 -13.66
C GLY A 24 65.06 33.38 -12.59
N VAL A 25 63.85 32.99 -13.00
CA VAL A 25 62.81 32.46 -12.10
C VAL A 25 63.29 31.19 -11.40
N ARG A 26 63.95 30.27 -12.12
CA ARG A 26 64.55 29.07 -11.51
C ARG A 26 65.60 29.41 -10.46
N GLY A 27 66.44 30.42 -10.72
CA GLY A 27 67.45 30.89 -9.79
C GLY A 27 66.85 31.48 -8.51
N LEU A 28 65.76 32.22 -8.63
CA LEU A 28 65.03 32.81 -7.49
C LEU A 28 64.32 31.73 -6.65
N LEU A 29 63.62 30.79 -7.30
CA LEU A 29 62.92 29.70 -6.62
C LEU A 29 63.86 28.82 -5.81
N LYS A 30 65.07 28.56 -6.31
CA LYS A 30 66.10 27.82 -5.56
C LYS A 30 66.59 28.55 -4.31
N ARG A 31 66.53 29.88 -4.28
CA ARG A 31 66.93 30.69 -3.11
C ARG A 31 65.85 30.70 -2.04
N THR A 32 64.58 30.62 -2.43
CA THR A 32 63.46 30.46 -1.51
C THR A 32 63.28 28.98 -1.19
N GLN A 33 63.61 28.54 0.03
CA GLN A 33 63.45 27.13 0.48
C GLN A 33 61.99 26.64 0.58
N LEU A 34 61.08 27.18 -0.25
CA LEU A 34 59.69 26.78 -0.40
C LEU A 34 59.59 25.28 -0.74
N ASP A 35 60.48 24.77 -1.59
CA ASP A 35 60.51 23.35 -1.98
C ASP A 35 60.68 22.44 -0.75
N ASN A 36 61.71 22.70 0.07
CA ASN A 36 62.00 21.90 1.28
C ASN A 36 60.85 21.91 2.30
N ARG A 37 60.11 23.01 2.41
CA ARG A 37 58.97 23.12 3.34
C ARG A 37 57.72 22.42 2.82
N LEU A 38 57.44 22.50 1.52
CA LEU A 38 56.35 21.76 0.89
C LEU A 38 56.62 20.25 0.89
N ALA A 39 57.84 19.84 0.59
CA ALA A 39 58.27 18.44 0.62
C ALA A 39 58.12 17.80 2.01
N ALA A 40 58.51 18.54 3.06
CA ALA A 40 58.37 18.06 4.45
C ALA A 40 56.92 17.89 4.88
N TRP A 41 56.00 18.71 4.37
CA TRP A 41 54.58 18.67 4.73
C TRP A 41 53.81 17.56 4.01
N ILE A 42 54.16 17.27 2.75
CA ILE A 42 53.45 16.28 1.92
C ILE A 42 53.97 14.87 2.16
N MET A 43 55.28 14.68 2.31
CA MET A 43 55.89 13.34 2.22
C MET A 43 56.32 12.75 3.56
N GLY A 44 55.95 13.38 4.69
CA GLY A 44 56.05 12.80 6.04
C GLY A 44 57.31 11.97 6.26
N GLN A 45 58.47 12.63 6.38
CA GLN A 45 59.74 12.06 6.86
C GLN A 45 60.06 10.61 6.43
N ARG A 46 59.89 10.24 5.15
CA ARG A 46 60.57 9.06 4.62
C ARG A 46 61.97 9.44 4.14
N PRO A 47 63.05 9.01 4.80
CA PRO A 47 64.41 9.35 4.38
C PRO A 47 64.80 8.52 3.16
N GLY A 48 65.13 9.18 2.04
CA GLY A 48 65.84 8.54 0.92
C GLY A 48 65.20 8.66 -0.47
N GLU A 49 63.97 9.15 -0.61
CA GLU A 49 63.39 9.40 -1.94
C GLU A 49 63.86 10.75 -2.50
N LYS A 50 64.38 10.72 -3.73
CA LYS A 50 64.82 11.92 -4.45
C LYS A 50 63.59 12.80 -4.72
N LEU A 51 63.52 13.95 -4.06
CA LEU A 51 62.42 14.90 -4.18
C LEU A 51 62.24 15.33 -5.65
N PRO A 52 60.99 15.40 -6.16
CA PRO A 52 60.71 16.00 -7.46
C PRO A 52 61.08 17.48 -7.40
N GLN A 53 62.02 17.92 -8.26
CA GLN A 53 62.49 19.32 -8.30
C GLN A 53 61.40 20.25 -8.81
N THR A 54 60.58 20.78 -7.90
CA THR A 54 59.42 21.63 -8.23
C THR A 54 59.83 22.89 -8.97
N GLU A 55 61.08 23.37 -8.77
CA GLU A 55 61.59 24.56 -9.44
C GLU A 55 61.82 24.33 -10.94
N ARG A 56 62.06 23.08 -11.36
CA ARG A 56 62.13 22.74 -12.79
C ARG A 56 60.77 22.85 -13.44
N TRP A 57 59.73 22.36 -12.78
CA TRP A 57 58.36 22.40 -13.28
C TRP A 57 57.84 23.82 -13.37
N VAL A 58 58.05 24.64 -12.33
CA VAL A 58 57.63 26.05 -12.35
C VAL A 58 58.42 26.85 -13.40
N ALA A 59 59.74 26.68 -13.49
CA ALA A 59 60.53 27.36 -14.51
C ALA A 59 60.18 26.93 -15.94
N ALA A 60 59.87 25.64 -16.15
CA ALA A 60 59.36 25.15 -17.42
C ALA A 60 57.99 25.75 -17.76
N ALA A 61 57.07 25.83 -16.79
CA ALA A 61 55.77 26.45 -16.99
C ALA A 61 55.90 27.93 -17.40
N VAL A 62 56.76 28.70 -16.70
CA VAL A 62 57.03 30.10 -17.06
C VAL A 62 57.61 30.22 -18.47
N TYR A 63 58.55 29.35 -18.85
CA TYR A 63 59.08 29.31 -20.22
C TYR A 63 57.97 29.09 -21.25
N TRP A 64 57.11 28.09 -21.05
CA TRP A 64 56.01 27.77 -21.96
C TRP A 64 54.96 28.87 -22.03
N ILE A 65 54.64 29.53 -20.90
CA ILE A 65 53.71 30.67 -20.86
C ILE A 65 54.27 31.84 -21.66
N ILE A 66 55.54 32.22 -21.44
CA ILE A 66 56.16 33.33 -22.18
C ILE A 66 56.25 32.98 -23.67
N LEU A 67 56.62 31.73 -23.99
CA LEU A 67 56.64 31.26 -25.38
C LEU A 67 55.24 31.29 -26.02
N ALA A 68 54.18 31.00 -25.27
CA ALA A 68 52.81 31.11 -25.76
C ALA A 68 52.41 32.57 -26.04
N PHE A 69 52.82 33.54 -25.20
CA PHE A 69 52.64 34.97 -25.52
C PHE A 69 53.42 35.40 -26.75
N VAL A 70 54.66 34.93 -26.89
CA VAL A 70 55.47 35.17 -28.09
C VAL A 70 54.78 34.59 -29.31
N LEU A 71 54.23 33.38 -29.21
CA LEU A 71 53.45 32.75 -30.28
C LEU A 71 52.21 33.59 -30.63
N VAL A 72 51.45 34.08 -29.64
CA VAL A 72 50.33 35.00 -29.87
C VAL A 72 50.79 36.27 -30.60
N ALA A 73 51.91 36.87 -30.18
CA ALA A 73 52.48 38.07 -30.80
C ALA A 73 52.91 37.82 -32.25
N VAL A 74 53.52 36.67 -32.54
CA VAL A 74 53.88 36.22 -33.89
C VAL A 74 52.63 36.01 -34.74
N LEU A 75 51.62 35.31 -34.23
CA LEU A 75 50.35 35.07 -34.94
C LEU A 75 49.61 36.38 -35.22
N ASN A 76 49.65 37.33 -34.29
CA ASN A 76 49.07 38.66 -34.47
C ASN A 76 49.84 39.49 -35.51
N ALA A 77 51.18 39.43 -35.51
CA ALA A 77 52.01 40.07 -36.53
C ALA A 77 51.73 39.51 -37.94
N LEU A 78 51.38 38.22 -38.04
CA LEU A 78 50.92 37.56 -39.27
C LEU A 78 49.45 37.84 -39.62
N GLN A 79 48.73 38.63 -38.82
CA GLN A 79 47.29 38.93 -38.97
C GLN A 79 46.38 37.68 -38.88
N LEU A 80 46.82 36.62 -38.21
CA LEU A 80 46.04 35.38 -37.99
C LEU A 80 45.12 35.49 -36.77
N GLN A 81 44.22 36.48 -36.78
CA GLN A 81 43.34 36.83 -35.65
C GLN A 81 42.44 35.67 -35.20
N ALA A 82 41.93 34.88 -36.16
CA ALA A 82 41.10 33.70 -35.87
C ALA A 82 41.80 32.66 -34.96
N VAL A 83 43.14 32.62 -34.95
CA VAL A 83 43.93 31.68 -34.15
C VAL A 83 44.53 32.36 -32.92
N SER A 84 44.94 33.63 -33.04
CA SER A 84 45.54 34.36 -31.91
C SER A 84 44.52 34.74 -30.85
N GLU A 85 43.27 35.00 -31.21
CA GLU A 85 42.26 35.47 -30.27
C GLU A 85 41.81 34.41 -29.25
N PRO A 86 41.51 33.15 -29.63
CA PRO A 86 41.25 32.09 -28.65
C PRO A 86 42.46 31.81 -27.74
N LEU A 87 43.68 31.83 -28.29
CA LEU A 87 44.90 31.61 -27.52
C LEU A 87 45.15 32.74 -26.52
N ASN A 88 44.87 33.99 -26.92
CA ASN A 88 44.98 35.15 -26.04
C ASN A 88 43.92 35.11 -24.92
N ARG A 89 42.69 34.65 -25.21
CA ARG A 89 41.67 34.43 -24.17
C ARG A 89 42.10 33.35 -23.17
N PHE A 90 42.64 32.24 -23.64
CA PHE A 90 43.16 31.17 -22.78
C PHE A 90 44.29 31.66 -21.87
N LEU A 91 45.25 32.41 -22.42
CA LEU A 91 46.33 33.01 -21.63
C LEU A 91 45.77 34.02 -20.62
N GLY A 92 44.86 34.90 -21.02
CA GLY A 92 44.18 35.83 -20.12
C GLY A 92 43.46 35.11 -18.98
N GLU A 93 42.78 34.01 -19.29
CA GLU A 93 42.06 33.19 -18.32
C GLU A 93 43.00 32.53 -17.29
N ILE A 94 44.17 32.02 -17.70
CA ILE A 94 45.22 31.52 -16.78
C ILE A 94 45.65 32.61 -15.78
N PHE A 95 45.83 33.85 -16.23
CA PHE A 95 46.22 34.96 -15.36
C PHE A 95 45.10 35.37 -14.40
N VAL A 96 43.84 35.23 -14.79
CA VAL A 96 42.69 35.45 -13.90
C VAL A 96 42.57 34.32 -12.86
N TYR A 97 42.95 33.09 -13.20
CA TYR A 97 42.96 31.97 -12.26
C TYR A 97 44.14 32.01 -11.28
N LEU A 98 45.29 32.61 -11.62
CA LEU A 98 46.47 32.63 -10.73
C LEU A 98 46.18 33.23 -9.34
N PRO A 99 45.58 34.45 -9.24
CA PRO A 99 45.20 35.03 -7.95
C PRO A 99 44.13 34.20 -7.22
N ARG A 100 43.19 33.60 -7.97
CA ARG A 100 42.11 32.76 -7.43
C ARG A 100 42.64 31.48 -6.79
N LEU A 101 43.61 30.82 -7.43
CA LEU A 101 44.30 29.66 -6.87
C LEU A 101 44.98 30.00 -5.54
N GLY A 102 45.61 31.18 -5.45
CA GLY A 102 46.17 31.68 -4.19
C GLY A 102 45.10 31.84 -3.10
N GLY A 103 43.98 32.50 -3.41
CA GLY A 103 42.86 32.65 -2.47
C GLY A 103 42.24 31.31 -2.04
N THR A 104 42.17 30.35 -2.96
CA THR A 104 41.68 28.99 -2.71
C THR A 104 42.56 28.24 -1.70
N LEU A 105 43.88 28.32 -1.84
CA LEU A 105 44.83 27.70 -0.92
C LEU A 105 44.72 28.28 0.50
N VAL A 106 44.51 29.59 0.60
CA VAL A 106 44.26 30.26 1.89
C VAL A 106 42.96 29.74 2.52
N LEU A 107 41.86 29.70 1.75
CA LEU A 107 40.57 29.19 2.23
C LEU A 107 40.63 27.72 2.64
N LEU A 108 41.37 26.89 1.91
CA LEU A 108 41.57 25.48 2.25
C LEU A 108 42.31 25.34 3.58
N GLY A 109 43.37 26.12 3.78
CA GLY A 109 44.09 26.16 5.06
C GLY A 109 43.20 26.61 6.23
N VAL A 110 42.39 27.65 6.02
CA VAL A 110 41.41 28.12 7.02
C VAL A 110 40.37 27.04 7.32
N GLY A 111 39.78 26.43 6.29
CA GLY A 111 38.78 25.38 6.45
C GLY A 111 39.32 24.16 7.22
N TRP A 112 40.54 23.73 6.93
CA TRP A 112 41.21 22.65 7.66
C TRP A 112 41.44 23.00 9.14
N ALA A 113 41.89 24.23 9.43
CA ALA A 113 42.10 24.69 10.79
C ALA A 113 40.77 24.73 11.58
N VAL A 114 39.71 25.30 10.99
CA VAL A 114 38.38 25.38 11.61
C VAL A 114 37.80 23.98 11.83
N ALA A 115 37.92 23.07 10.86
CA ALA A 115 37.45 21.69 10.99
C ALA A 115 38.15 20.95 12.13
N THR A 116 39.47 21.14 12.26
CA THR A 116 40.26 20.50 13.33
C THR A 116 39.86 21.03 14.71
N VAL A 117 39.64 22.34 14.84
CA VAL A 117 39.17 22.95 16.09
C VAL A 117 37.76 22.49 16.44
N ALA A 118 36.85 22.43 15.45
CA ALA A 118 35.48 21.95 15.65
C ALA A 118 35.44 20.48 16.12
N ARG A 119 36.25 19.61 15.50
CA ARG A 119 36.41 18.21 15.93
C ARG A 119 36.84 18.12 17.38
N LEU A 120 37.88 18.87 17.78
CA LEU A 120 38.37 18.87 19.15
C LEU A 120 37.29 19.32 20.14
N ALA A 121 36.59 20.42 19.82
CA ALA A 121 35.54 20.97 20.68
C ALA A 121 34.39 19.98 20.91
N VAL A 122 33.98 19.25 19.89
CA VAL A 122 32.88 18.28 20.00
C VAL A 122 33.30 17.01 20.75
N ILE A 123 34.47 16.46 20.46
CA ILE A 123 34.99 15.30 21.22
C ILE A 123 35.10 15.67 22.70
N GLN A 124 35.65 16.84 23.00
CA GLN A 124 35.82 17.30 24.38
C GLN A 124 34.49 17.62 25.08
N GLY A 125 33.50 18.13 24.34
CA GLY A 125 32.14 18.36 24.84
C GLY A 125 31.40 17.06 25.12
N LEU A 126 31.43 16.10 24.20
CA LEU A 126 30.73 14.80 24.33
C LEU A 126 31.32 13.93 25.44
N ARG A 127 32.64 13.98 25.65
CA ARG A 127 33.29 13.30 26.78
C ARG A 127 32.75 13.77 28.13
N ARG A 128 32.25 15.01 28.23
CA ARG A 128 31.63 15.53 29.47
C ARG A 128 30.29 14.87 29.79
N PHE A 129 29.65 14.22 28.82
CA PHE A 129 28.31 13.62 28.97
C PHE A 129 28.33 12.07 29.14
N ASN A 130 29.50 11.42 29.17
CA ASN A 130 29.67 9.95 29.30
C ASN A 130 28.65 9.12 28.46
N LEU A 131 28.37 9.56 27.24
CA LEU A 131 27.38 8.90 26.37
C LEU A 131 27.82 7.50 25.96
N ASP A 132 29.13 7.29 25.81
CA ASP A 132 29.70 6.02 25.38
C ASP A 132 29.42 4.90 26.41
N GLU A 133 29.47 5.18 27.72
CA GLU A 133 29.23 4.20 28.79
C GLU A 133 27.75 3.80 28.90
N ARG A 134 26.82 4.72 28.60
CA ARG A 134 25.37 4.46 28.71
C ARG A 134 24.79 3.73 27.50
N LEU A 135 25.46 3.82 26.35
CA LEU A 135 25.05 3.20 25.09
C LEU A 135 25.82 1.91 24.80
N ALA A 136 27.05 1.76 25.31
CA ALA A 136 27.85 0.55 25.20
C ALA A 136 27.51 -0.52 26.25
N GLN A 137 26.41 -0.41 27.00
CA GLN A 137 25.91 -1.54 27.78
C GLN A 137 25.62 -2.68 26.79
N PRO A 138 26.32 -3.83 26.89
CA PRO A 138 26.11 -4.93 25.98
C PRO A 138 24.63 -5.34 26.05
N LEU A 139 23.94 -5.26 24.91
CA LEU A 139 22.73 -6.04 24.69
C LEU A 139 23.15 -7.50 24.91
N GLN A 140 22.86 -8.02 26.10
CA GLN A 140 23.07 -9.43 26.43
C GLN A 140 22.36 -10.26 25.36
N PRO A 141 23.07 -11.13 24.62
CA PRO A 141 22.39 -12.18 23.88
C PRO A 141 21.83 -13.13 24.93
N GLU A 142 20.51 -13.24 25.00
CA GLU A 142 19.85 -14.29 25.76
C GLU A 142 20.37 -15.66 25.27
N ALA A 143 20.90 -16.42 26.23
CA ALA A 143 20.95 -17.87 26.34
C ALA A 143 21.06 -18.74 25.07
N GLY A 144 22.16 -19.50 25.01
CA GLY A 144 22.11 -20.91 24.58
C GLY A 144 23.11 -21.35 23.51
N ALA A 145 24.28 -21.81 23.93
CA ALA A 145 24.93 -23.01 23.38
C ALA A 145 26.23 -23.27 24.17
N GLU A 146 26.19 -24.34 24.97
CA GLU A 146 27.34 -24.93 25.66
C GLU A 146 28.32 -25.57 24.67
N GLY A 147 29.61 -25.51 25.01
CA GLY A 147 30.60 -26.51 24.59
C GLY A 147 31.69 -26.03 23.63
N ALA A 148 32.84 -25.59 24.15
CA ALA A 148 34.16 -26.15 23.82
C ALA A 148 35.28 -25.45 24.63
N PRO A 149 36.35 -26.18 25.01
CA PRO A 149 37.27 -25.77 26.07
C PRO A 149 38.50 -24.99 25.59
N GLU A 150 39.13 -24.39 26.60
CA GLU A 150 40.38 -23.61 26.60
C GLU A 150 41.50 -24.19 25.74
N GLY A 151 42.19 -23.32 24.99
CA GLY A 151 43.41 -23.67 24.28
C GLY A 151 44.08 -22.48 23.60
N THR A 152 45.20 -22.04 24.17
CA THR A 152 46.30 -21.29 23.54
C THR A 152 46.04 -19.87 23.02
N ALA A 153 46.41 -18.90 23.87
CA ALA A 153 46.77 -17.55 23.45
C ALA A 153 48.05 -17.58 22.59
N ALA A 154 47.88 -17.52 21.27
CA ALA A 154 48.92 -17.12 20.34
C ALA A 154 48.63 -15.69 19.88
N LYS A 155 49.57 -14.78 20.14
CA LYS A 155 49.58 -13.42 19.57
C LYS A 155 49.54 -13.51 18.04
N PRO A 156 48.66 -12.78 17.34
CA PRO A 156 48.84 -12.48 15.93
C PRO A 156 49.61 -11.16 15.80
N GLU A 157 50.86 -11.25 15.33
CA GLU A 157 51.58 -10.11 14.78
C GLU A 157 51.02 -9.79 13.38
N GLY A 158 50.68 -8.52 13.15
CA GLY A 158 50.66 -7.91 11.82
C GLY A 158 49.48 -8.22 10.89
N GLY A 159 48.48 -7.33 10.89
CA GLY A 159 47.49 -7.26 9.81
C GLY A 159 46.25 -6.47 10.24
N ALA A 160 46.05 -5.30 9.64
CA ALA A 160 44.95 -4.39 9.90
C ALA A 160 43.57 -5.08 9.95
N ASN A 161 42.96 -5.12 11.13
CA ASN A 161 41.52 -4.99 11.43
C ASN A 161 41.25 -5.48 12.85
N GLU A 162 41.86 -4.83 13.85
CA GLU A 162 41.21 -4.73 15.14
C GLU A 162 40.03 -3.78 14.94
N VAL A 163 38.81 -4.32 14.97
CA VAL A 163 37.61 -3.49 15.04
C VAL A 163 37.65 -2.83 16.41
N ALA A 164 38.28 -1.65 16.48
CA ALA A 164 38.20 -0.79 17.64
C ALA A 164 36.72 -0.65 18.02
N PRO A 165 36.37 -0.72 19.33
CA PRO A 165 35.00 -0.52 19.75
C PRO A 165 34.50 0.79 19.13
N PHE A 166 33.33 0.78 18.51
CA PHE A 166 32.81 1.93 17.77
C PHE A 166 32.52 3.07 18.76
N LEU A 167 33.52 3.91 19.00
CA LEU A 167 33.44 5.05 19.91
C LEU A 167 32.63 6.15 19.21
N LEU A 168 31.35 6.27 19.60
CA LEU A 168 30.39 7.15 18.94
C LEU A 168 30.84 8.62 19.00
N ASN A 169 31.49 9.02 20.08
CA ASN A 169 32.09 10.34 20.24
C ASN A 169 33.17 10.67 19.19
N GLU A 170 33.99 9.69 18.81
CA GLU A 170 35.10 9.82 17.87
C GLU A 170 34.56 9.81 16.43
N ALA A 171 33.61 8.92 16.15
CA ALA A 171 32.87 8.90 14.89
C ALA A 171 32.11 10.22 14.64
N LEU A 172 31.47 10.79 15.67
CA LEU A 172 30.80 12.10 15.57
C LEU A 172 31.79 13.25 15.36
N GLY A 173 32.94 13.22 16.04
CA GLY A 173 34.01 14.20 15.85
C GLY A 173 34.58 14.17 14.44
N ASP A 174 34.82 12.97 13.91
CA ASP A 174 35.34 12.75 12.55
C ASP A 174 34.30 13.14 11.48
N ALA A 175 33.03 12.78 11.70
CA ALA A 175 31.93 13.19 10.83
C ALA A 175 31.80 14.72 10.79
N LEU A 176 31.92 15.38 11.94
CA LEU A 176 31.87 16.85 12.01
C LEU A 176 33.07 17.50 11.30
N TYR A 177 34.27 16.94 11.43
CA TYR A 177 35.45 17.41 10.70
C TYR A 177 35.19 17.41 9.19
N TRP A 178 34.70 16.29 8.65
CA TRP A 178 34.35 16.18 7.24
C TRP A 178 33.19 17.09 6.86
N LEU A 179 32.19 17.27 7.72
CA LEU A 179 31.07 18.19 7.48
C LEU A 179 31.51 19.65 7.42
N VAL A 180 32.39 20.08 8.33
CA VAL A 180 32.96 21.43 8.32
C VAL A 180 33.82 21.62 7.07
N LEU A 181 34.67 20.65 6.71
CA LEU A 181 35.45 20.71 5.47
C LEU A 181 34.54 20.77 4.23
N LEU A 182 33.46 19.99 4.21
CA LEU A 182 32.44 20.00 3.17
C LEU A 182 31.69 21.33 3.11
N PHE A 183 31.47 22.01 4.23
CA PHE A 183 30.86 23.34 4.27
C PHE A 183 31.79 24.43 3.70
N PHE A 184 33.11 24.27 3.88
CA PHE A 184 34.11 25.14 3.24
C PHE A 184 34.28 24.84 1.75
N LEU A 185 33.93 23.64 1.29
CA LEU A 185 34.11 23.21 -0.09
C LEU A 185 33.41 24.13 -1.11
N PRO A 186 32.12 24.53 -0.95
CA PRO A 186 31.48 25.53 -1.81
C PRO A 186 32.24 26.85 -1.86
N LEU A 187 32.75 27.32 -0.72
CA LEU A 187 33.47 28.60 -0.61
C LEU A 187 34.81 28.54 -1.35
N ILE A 188 35.53 27.43 -1.19
CA ILE A 188 36.78 27.12 -1.89
C ILE A 188 36.52 27.08 -3.41
N LEU A 189 35.50 26.35 -3.85
CA LEU A 189 35.21 26.16 -5.26
C LEU A 189 34.57 27.40 -5.92
N ASP A 190 33.88 28.26 -5.16
CA ASP A 190 33.39 29.56 -5.65
C ASP A 190 34.53 30.52 -5.96
N THR A 191 35.62 30.50 -5.18
CA THR A 191 36.81 31.30 -5.51
C THR A 191 37.48 30.87 -6.81
N LEU A 192 37.34 29.59 -7.19
CA LEU A 192 37.75 29.08 -8.50
C LEU A 192 36.72 29.36 -9.61
N ASN A 193 35.63 30.07 -9.31
CA ASN A 193 34.55 30.41 -10.24
C ASN A 193 33.88 29.17 -10.87
N LEU A 194 33.88 28.03 -10.17
CA LEU A 194 33.30 26.77 -10.64
C LEU A 194 31.78 26.71 -10.41
N ARG A 195 31.06 27.83 -10.40
CA ARG A 195 29.66 27.95 -9.93
C ARG A 195 28.66 26.97 -10.56
N GLY A 196 28.79 26.67 -11.85
CA GLY A 196 27.84 25.80 -12.58
C GLY A 196 27.84 24.34 -12.08
N PRO A 197 28.99 23.64 -12.15
CA PRO A 197 29.11 22.26 -11.66
C PRO A 197 28.82 22.06 -10.16
N LEU A 198 28.78 23.13 -9.36
CA LEU A 198 28.65 23.05 -7.91
C LEU A 198 27.21 23.13 -7.41
N GLN A 199 26.26 23.55 -8.25
CA GLN A 199 24.86 23.66 -7.82
C GLN A 199 24.32 22.37 -7.18
N PRO A 200 24.56 21.16 -7.72
CA PRO A 200 24.11 19.94 -7.07
C PRO A 200 24.73 19.74 -5.68
N VAL A 201 26.01 20.07 -5.49
CA VAL A 201 26.70 19.96 -4.19
C VAL A 201 26.17 20.98 -3.19
N GLN A 202 25.90 22.21 -3.63
CA GLN A 202 25.26 23.24 -2.81
C GLN A 202 23.86 22.80 -2.37
N ASN A 203 23.05 22.28 -3.30
CA ASN A 203 21.71 21.74 -2.98
C ASN A 203 21.76 20.61 -1.97
N LEU A 204 22.75 19.71 -2.05
CA LEU A 204 22.94 18.65 -1.07
C LEU A 204 23.32 19.21 0.31
N LEU A 205 24.19 20.22 0.35
CA LEU A 205 24.55 20.88 1.60
C LEU A 205 23.34 21.58 2.23
N ASP A 206 22.56 22.32 1.44
CA ASP A 206 21.33 22.97 1.89
C ASP A 206 20.32 21.96 2.42
N GLN A 207 20.18 20.80 1.74
CA GLN A 207 19.34 19.71 2.22
C GLN A 207 19.82 19.15 3.56
N ILE A 208 21.12 18.88 3.72
CA ILE A 208 21.71 18.38 4.97
C ILE A 208 21.50 19.39 6.11
N LEU A 209 21.68 20.69 5.86
CA LEU A 209 21.46 21.73 6.86
C LEU A 209 19.99 21.83 7.28
N SER A 210 19.07 21.75 6.31
CA SER A 210 17.63 21.72 6.60
C SER A 210 17.20 20.46 7.36
N MET A 211 17.95 19.37 7.22
CA MET A 211 17.69 18.11 7.93
C MET A 211 17.93 18.24 9.43
N VAL A 212 18.87 19.07 9.88
CA VAL A 212 19.21 19.22 11.31
C VAL A 212 18.02 19.73 12.13
N PRO A 213 17.37 20.87 11.80
CA PRO A 213 16.16 21.31 12.49
C PRO A 213 15.01 20.29 12.41
N ARG A 214 14.84 19.62 11.27
CA ARG A 214 13.79 18.61 11.04
C ARG A 214 13.98 17.38 11.92
N ILE A 215 15.21 16.86 12.02
CA ILE A 215 15.55 15.74 12.91
C ILE A 215 15.26 16.12 14.35
N LEU A 216 15.70 17.30 14.80
CA LEU A 216 15.43 17.77 16.16
C LEU A 216 13.92 17.87 16.43
N GLY A 217 13.16 18.47 15.51
CA GLY A 217 11.70 18.55 15.61
C GLY A 217 11.03 17.18 15.70
N ALA A 218 11.43 16.24 14.83
CA ALA A 218 10.93 14.87 14.82
C ALA A 218 11.25 14.12 16.12
N VAL A 219 12.48 14.26 16.66
CA VAL A 219 12.89 13.65 17.93
C VAL A 219 12.06 14.20 19.08
N VAL A 220 11.88 15.52 19.16
CA VAL A 220 11.05 16.15 20.21
C VAL A 220 9.61 15.63 20.14
N ILE A 221 8.99 15.64 18.95
CA ILE A 221 7.62 15.15 18.76
C ILE A 221 7.51 13.66 19.10
N GLY A 222 8.48 12.85 18.66
CA GLY A 222 8.52 11.42 18.93
C GLY A 222 8.63 11.10 20.42
N VAL A 223 9.51 11.81 21.16
CA VAL A 223 9.67 11.63 22.61
C VAL A 223 8.41 12.05 23.36
N VAL A 224 7.83 13.20 23.02
CA VAL A 224 6.59 13.70 23.64
C VAL A 224 5.44 12.73 23.37
N GLY A 225 5.29 12.26 22.13
CA GLY A 225 4.24 11.34 21.75
C GLY A 225 4.39 9.94 22.37
N TRP A 226 5.61 9.43 22.46
CA TRP A 226 5.92 8.18 23.17
C TRP A 226 5.58 8.29 24.67
N PHE A 227 5.96 9.41 25.29
CA PHE A 227 5.65 9.67 26.70
C PHE A 227 4.13 9.75 26.93
N LEU A 228 3.41 10.46 26.06
CA LEU A 228 1.95 10.56 26.12
C LEU A 228 1.28 9.18 25.96
N ALA A 229 1.70 8.39 24.98
CA ALA A 229 1.19 7.03 24.78
C ALA A 229 1.40 6.16 26.03
N ARG A 230 2.58 6.26 26.68
CA ARG A 230 2.90 5.52 27.90
C ARG A 230 2.01 5.91 29.07
N ILE A 231 1.70 7.20 29.23
CA ILE A 231 0.74 7.68 30.24
C ILE A 231 -0.64 7.10 29.98
N VAL A 232 -1.13 7.19 28.73
CA VAL A 232 -2.45 6.68 28.33
C VAL A 232 -2.57 5.18 28.59
N ARG A 233 -1.52 4.40 28.27
CA ARG A 233 -1.45 2.96 28.57
C ARG A 233 -1.71 2.68 30.04
N GLY A 234 -0.94 3.31 30.92
CA GLY A 234 -0.99 3.09 32.36
C GLY A 234 -2.33 3.53 32.95
N LEU A 235 -2.87 4.67 32.48
CA LEU A 235 -4.15 5.16 32.93
C LEU A 235 -5.28 4.19 32.56
N ILE A 236 -5.36 3.77 31.29
CA ILE A 236 -6.40 2.87 30.80
C ILE A 236 -6.29 1.49 31.46
N SER A 237 -5.08 0.91 31.56
CA SER A 237 -4.92 -0.40 32.20
C SER A 237 -5.32 -0.37 33.68
N ASN A 238 -4.97 0.70 34.40
CA ASN A 238 -5.28 0.81 35.82
C ASN A 238 -6.78 1.02 36.05
N LEU A 239 -7.44 1.85 35.22
CA LEU A 239 -8.88 2.10 35.32
C LEU A 239 -9.71 0.85 34.97
N LEU A 240 -9.33 0.10 33.93
CA LEU A 240 -10.01 -1.17 33.60
C LEU A 240 -9.76 -2.26 34.64
N ALA A 241 -8.55 -2.33 35.20
CA ALA A 241 -8.26 -3.27 36.27
C ALA A 241 -9.09 -2.97 37.53
N ALA A 242 -9.20 -1.69 37.91
CA ALA A 242 -9.97 -1.23 39.07
C ALA A 242 -11.48 -1.51 38.93
N THR A 243 -12.03 -1.40 37.73
CA THR A 243 -13.45 -1.69 37.43
C THR A 243 -13.75 -3.19 37.29
N GLY A 244 -12.74 -4.06 37.36
CA GLY A 244 -12.91 -5.52 37.32
C GLY A 244 -12.93 -6.13 35.92
N ALA A 245 -12.45 -5.41 34.88
CA ALA A 245 -12.43 -5.91 33.50
C ALA A 245 -11.68 -7.25 33.35
N ASN A 246 -10.66 -7.49 34.18
CA ASN A 246 -9.92 -8.77 34.18
C ASN A 246 -10.82 -9.97 34.57
N ARG A 247 -11.77 -9.77 35.49
CA ARG A 247 -12.73 -10.82 35.89
C ARG A 247 -13.69 -11.14 34.75
N LEU A 248 -14.11 -10.11 34.01
CA LEU A 248 -14.97 -10.27 32.84
C LEU A 248 -14.22 -10.99 31.72
N GLY A 249 -12.99 -10.57 31.42
CA GLY A 249 -12.13 -11.17 30.41
C GLY A 249 -11.81 -12.64 30.67
N ALA A 250 -11.61 -13.05 31.93
CA ALA A 250 -11.37 -14.45 32.28
C ALA A 250 -12.52 -15.38 31.86
N ARG A 251 -13.78 -14.91 31.85
CA ARG A 251 -14.94 -15.68 31.35
C ARG A 251 -14.88 -15.93 29.84
N PHE A 252 -14.17 -15.08 29.11
CA PHE A 252 -13.95 -15.16 27.68
C PHE A 252 -12.54 -15.69 27.32
N GLY A 253 -11.79 -16.22 28.28
CA GLY A 253 -10.44 -16.77 28.06
C GLY A 253 -9.31 -15.73 27.94
N ILE A 254 -9.55 -14.46 28.33
CA ILE A 254 -8.57 -13.38 28.27
C ILE A 254 -8.28 -12.86 29.69
N PRO A 255 -7.35 -13.48 30.44
CA PRO A 255 -7.14 -13.18 31.86
C PRO A 255 -6.58 -11.77 32.14
N GLN A 256 -5.93 -11.13 31.16
CA GLN A 256 -5.29 -9.82 31.30
C GLN A 256 -5.93 -8.74 30.39
N LEU A 257 -7.26 -8.77 30.25
CA LEU A 257 -8.00 -7.87 29.37
C LEU A 257 -7.63 -6.39 29.55
N ALA A 258 -7.48 -5.92 30.80
CA ALA A 258 -7.13 -4.52 31.07
C ALA A 258 -5.75 -4.13 30.49
N GLN A 259 -4.76 -5.02 30.55
CA GLN A 259 -3.42 -4.78 30.02
C GLN A 259 -3.38 -4.87 28.51
N THR A 260 -4.14 -5.79 27.92
CA THR A 260 -4.30 -5.89 26.46
C THR A 260 -4.93 -4.62 25.91
N VAL A 261 -6.06 -4.17 26.48
CA VAL A 261 -6.74 -2.94 26.07
C VAL A 261 -5.85 -1.71 26.26
N GLY A 262 -5.12 -1.63 27.38
CA GLY A 262 -4.15 -0.56 27.61
C GLY A 262 -3.03 -0.54 26.55
N THR A 263 -2.55 -1.71 26.12
CA THR A 263 -1.53 -1.83 25.08
C THR A 263 -2.08 -1.47 23.70
N VAL A 264 -3.33 -1.81 23.40
CA VAL A 264 -4.01 -1.35 22.17
C VAL A 264 -4.14 0.17 22.16
N ALA A 265 -4.53 0.77 23.28
CA ALA A 265 -4.61 2.22 23.39
C ALA A 265 -3.23 2.91 23.29
N TYR A 266 -2.17 2.29 23.84
CA TYR A 266 -0.79 2.73 23.64
C TYR A 266 -0.44 2.81 22.15
N VAL A 267 -0.69 1.73 21.40
CA VAL A 267 -0.42 1.67 19.96
C VAL A 267 -1.27 2.71 19.20
N LEU A 268 -2.54 2.88 19.59
CA LEU A 268 -3.45 3.83 18.97
C LEU A 268 -3.00 5.29 19.13
N VAL A 269 -2.36 5.65 20.25
CA VAL A 269 -1.77 6.98 20.46
C VAL A 269 -0.39 7.11 19.84
N LEU A 270 0.41 6.02 19.86
CA LEU A 270 1.76 6.00 19.33
C LEU A 270 1.79 6.16 17.80
N ILE A 271 0.87 5.52 17.07
CA ILE A 271 0.85 5.59 15.59
C ILE A 271 0.72 7.06 15.11
N PRO A 272 -0.28 7.86 15.54
CA PRO A 272 -0.35 9.28 15.21
C PRO A 272 0.90 10.07 15.62
N ALA A 273 1.49 9.76 16.77
CA ALA A 273 2.71 10.42 17.23
C ALA A 273 3.91 10.13 16.31
N VAL A 274 4.10 8.88 15.90
CA VAL A 274 5.13 8.49 14.94
C VAL A 274 4.90 9.17 13.60
N ILE A 275 3.66 9.20 13.12
CA ILE A 275 3.30 9.92 11.88
C ILE A 275 3.63 11.41 11.99
N ALA A 276 3.32 12.05 13.12
CA ALA A 276 3.67 13.45 13.37
C ALA A 276 5.18 13.69 13.38
N ALA A 277 5.95 12.77 13.97
CA ALA A 277 7.42 12.83 13.95
C ALA A 277 7.98 12.65 12.53
N LEU A 278 7.46 11.68 11.75
CA LEU A 278 7.85 11.46 10.35
C LEU A 278 7.50 12.66 9.46
N LYS A 279 6.37 13.33 9.74
CA LYS A 279 5.97 14.57 9.06
C LYS A 279 6.91 15.72 9.38
N ALA A 280 7.34 15.85 10.63
CA ALA A 280 8.33 16.85 11.04
C ALA A 280 9.72 16.58 10.44
N LEU A 281 10.04 15.31 10.17
CA LEU A 281 11.23 14.91 9.42
C LEU A 281 11.13 15.22 7.92
N GLU A 282 9.95 15.66 7.45
CA GLU A 282 9.61 15.95 6.05
C GLU A 282 9.78 14.77 5.08
N ILE A 283 9.68 13.53 5.57
CA ILE A 283 9.70 12.34 4.70
C ILE A 283 8.29 12.08 4.13
N ARG A 284 7.83 12.98 3.25
CA ARG A 284 6.47 12.97 2.66
C ARG A 284 6.10 11.64 2.01
N ALA A 285 7.08 11.00 1.36
CA ALA A 285 6.90 9.70 0.71
C ALA A 285 6.43 8.58 1.65
N ILE A 286 6.65 8.72 2.97
CA ILE A 286 6.26 7.73 3.99
C ILE A 286 5.09 8.27 4.83
N SER A 287 5.15 9.55 5.22
CA SER A 287 4.14 10.12 6.12
C SER A 287 2.78 10.27 5.45
N ASP A 288 2.69 10.64 4.17
CA ASP A 288 1.40 10.86 3.50
C ASP A 288 0.58 9.56 3.35
N PRO A 289 1.13 8.43 2.85
CA PRO A 289 0.41 7.15 2.85
C PRO A 289 0.03 6.69 4.25
N ALA A 290 0.87 6.90 5.26
CA ALA A 290 0.58 6.51 6.64
C ALA A 290 -0.59 7.32 7.25
N VAL A 291 -0.65 8.63 6.99
CA VAL A 291 -1.80 9.47 7.37
C VAL A 291 -3.08 8.98 6.69
N ALA A 292 -3.02 8.70 5.39
CA ALA A 292 -4.17 8.22 4.64
C ALA A 292 -4.73 6.90 5.21
N MET A 293 -3.85 5.98 5.61
CA MET A 293 -4.25 4.72 6.26
C MET A 293 -4.90 4.98 7.62
N LEU A 294 -4.34 5.88 8.44
CA LEU A 294 -4.94 6.25 9.73
C LEU A 294 -6.33 6.87 9.54
N GLU A 295 -6.46 7.81 8.59
CA GLU A 295 -7.76 8.41 8.26
C GLU A 295 -8.77 7.37 7.77
N GLN A 296 -8.33 6.41 6.95
CA GLN A 296 -9.18 5.31 6.47
C GLN A 296 -9.67 4.45 7.64
N VAL A 297 -8.79 4.09 8.59
CA VAL A 297 -9.15 3.35 9.80
C VAL A 297 -10.12 4.15 10.68
N LEU A 298 -9.85 5.44 10.92
CA LEU A 298 -10.73 6.29 11.73
C LEU A 298 -12.10 6.49 11.08
N ARG A 299 -12.18 6.61 9.75
CA ARG A 299 -13.45 6.71 9.01
C ARG A 299 -14.20 5.37 8.95
N ALA A 300 -13.50 4.24 9.04
CA ALA A 300 -14.13 2.92 9.07
C ALA A 300 -14.91 2.69 10.37
N ILE A 301 -14.45 3.23 11.51
CA ILE A 301 -15.10 3.02 12.82
C ILE A 301 -16.58 3.48 12.82
N PRO A 302 -16.92 4.74 12.43
CA PRO A 302 -18.33 5.16 12.34
C PRO A 302 -19.15 4.35 11.34
N ARG A 303 -18.55 3.96 10.20
CA ARG A 303 -19.23 3.20 9.15
C ARG A 303 -19.60 1.80 9.62
N ILE A 304 -18.69 1.10 10.28
CA ILE A 304 -18.92 -0.23 10.85
C ILE A 304 -19.97 -0.17 11.96
N ALA A 305 -19.88 0.84 12.84
CA ALA A 305 -20.88 1.02 13.89
C ALA A 305 -22.28 1.32 13.30
N GLY A 306 -22.33 2.20 12.29
CA GLY A 306 -23.58 2.54 11.61
C GLY A 306 -24.17 1.37 10.84
N SER A 307 -23.36 0.55 10.16
CA SER A 307 -23.86 -0.62 9.42
C SER A 307 -24.38 -1.70 10.37
N ALA A 308 -23.70 -1.92 11.50
CA ALA A 308 -24.15 -2.83 12.55
C ALA A 308 -25.48 -2.35 13.16
N LEU A 309 -25.62 -1.05 13.39
CA LEU A 309 -26.87 -0.45 13.87
C LEU A 309 -28.02 -0.67 12.88
N ILE A 310 -27.78 -0.43 11.58
CA ILE A 310 -28.78 -0.68 10.53
C ILE A 310 -29.20 -2.16 10.54
N LEU A 311 -28.26 -3.10 10.53
CA LEU A 311 -28.57 -4.52 10.58
C LEU A 311 -29.35 -4.90 11.83
N ALA A 312 -29.00 -4.36 13.00
CA ALA A 312 -29.73 -4.62 14.24
C ALA A 312 -31.19 -4.14 14.17
N VAL A 313 -31.43 -2.96 13.58
CA VAL A 313 -32.78 -2.43 13.39
C VAL A 313 -33.59 -3.31 12.44
N PHE A 314 -33.02 -3.70 11.29
CA PHE A 314 -33.71 -4.58 10.34
C PHE A 314 -33.91 -6.01 10.86
N TYR A 315 -32.99 -6.53 11.67
CA TYR A 315 -33.15 -7.80 12.36
C TYR A 315 -34.35 -7.76 13.30
N TRP A 316 -34.44 -6.72 14.13
CA TRP A 316 -35.55 -6.53 15.06
C TRP A 316 -36.87 -6.31 14.33
N LEU A 317 -36.87 -5.47 13.30
CA LEU A 317 -38.02 -5.21 12.44
C LEU A 317 -38.48 -6.47 11.71
N GLY A 318 -37.55 -7.26 11.17
CA GLY A 318 -37.83 -8.52 10.51
C GLY A 318 -38.47 -9.52 11.46
N GLN A 319 -38.02 -9.58 12.72
CA GLN A 319 -38.58 -10.48 13.72
C GLN A 319 -40.02 -10.10 14.05
N PHE A 320 -40.29 -8.80 14.19
CA PHE A 320 -41.64 -8.28 14.39
C PHE A 320 -42.55 -8.58 13.19
N LEU A 321 -42.11 -8.26 11.96
CA LEU A 321 -42.87 -8.48 10.73
C LEU A 321 -43.15 -9.97 10.49
N ALA A 322 -42.18 -10.84 10.73
CA ALA A 322 -42.36 -12.28 10.63
C ALA A 322 -43.44 -12.80 11.60
N GLY A 323 -43.42 -12.31 12.85
CA GLY A 323 -44.44 -12.65 13.84
C GLY A 323 -45.84 -12.20 13.40
N LEU A 324 -45.96 -10.97 12.89
CA LEU A 324 -47.23 -10.46 12.35
C LEU A 324 -47.71 -11.31 11.17
N VAL A 325 -46.85 -11.60 10.20
CA VAL A 325 -47.23 -12.38 9.01
C VAL A 325 -47.65 -13.80 9.39
N THR A 326 -46.93 -14.46 10.31
CA THR A 326 -47.32 -15.78 10.80
C THR A 326 -48.68 -15.75 11.50
N GLN A 327 -48.92 -14.78 12.39
CA GLN A 327 -50.21 -14.63 13.08
C GLN A 327 -51.36 -14.35 12.10
N LEU A 328 -51.15 -13.47 11.12
CA LEU A 328 -52.16 -13.14 10.12
C LEU A 328 -52.48 -14.34 9.22
N LEU A 329 -51.46 -15.09 8.78
CA LEU A 329 -51.64 -16.30 7.99
C LEU A 329 -52.37 -17.40 8.79
N GLN A 330 -52.04 -17.55 10.07
CA GLN A 330 -52.74 -18.47 10.98
C GLN A 330 -54.21 -18.06 11.17
N ALA A 331 -54.49 -16.77 11.36
CA ALA A 331 -55.85 -16.24 11.53
C ALA A 331 -56.74 -16.48 10.31
N ILE A 332 -56.19 -16.39 9.09
CA ILE A 332 -56.91 -16.68 7.84
C ILE A 332 -57.07 -18.21 7.63
N GLY A 333 -56.37 -19.04 8.42
CA GLY A 333 -56.40 -20.49 8.28
C GLY A 333 -55.51 -21.01 7.16
N PHE A 334 -54.43 -20.29 6.81
CA PHE A 334 -53.47 -20.68 5.78
C PHE A 334 -52.91 -22.08 5.99
N ASP A 335 -52.68 -22.48 7.24
CA ASP A 335 -52.19 -23.82 7.57
C ASP A 335 -53.17 -24.92 7.18
N ARG A 336 -54.49 -24.67 7.28
CA ARG A 336 -55.54 -25.60 6.84
C ARG A 336 -55.62 -25.67 5.32
N LEU A 337 -55.49 -24.52 4.64
CA LEU A 337 -55.45 -24.47 3.18
C LEU A 337 -54.23 -25.24 2.65
N ALA A 338 -53.05 -25.05 3.25
CA ALA A 338 -51.84 -25.77 2.90
C ALA A 338 -51.95 -27.29 3.16
N ALA A 339 -52.61 -27.69 4.27
CA ALA A 339 -52.92 -29.10 4.54
C ALA A 339 -53.77 -29.73 3.41
N GLY A 340 -54.79 -29.00 2.95
CA GLY A 340 -55.66 -29.42 1.84
C GLY A 340 -54.94 -29.55 0.49
N LEU A 341 -53.79 -28.90 0.33
CA LEU A 341 -52.94 -29.03 -0.85
C LEU A 341 -52.01 -30.26 -0.82
N GLY A 342 -52.03 -31.04 0.28
CA GLY A 342 -51.19 -32.21 0.47
C GLY A 342 -49.80 -31.89 1.03
N LEU A 343 -49.58 -30.66 1.52
CA LEU A 343 -48.38 -30.34 2.29
C LEU A 343 -48.55 -30.90 3.71
N PRO A 344 -47.59 -31.69 4.22
CA PRO A 344 -47.71 -32.28 5.55
C PRO A 344 -47.74 -31.19 6.62
N SER A 345 -48.91 -30.95 7.20
CA SER A 345 -49.07 -30.09 8.37
C SER A 345 -48.67 -30.89 9.62
N ALA A 346 -47.77 -30.35 10.43
CA ALA A 346 -47.43 -30.95 11.71
C ALA A 346 -48.67 -30.98 12.63
N PRO A 347 -48.96 -32.08 13.33
CA PRO A 347 -49.91 -32.05 14.44
C PRO A 347 -49.35 -31.11 15.52
N ALA A 348 -50.24 -30.40 16.22
CA ALA A 348 -49.86 -29.60 17.38
C ALA A 348 -49.12 -30.49 18.40
N PRO A 349 -48.07 -30.00 19.08
CA PRO A 349 -47.43 -30.77 20.13
C PRO A 349 -48.40 -30.89 21.31
N GLU A 350 -49.11 -32.01 21.41
CA GLU A 350 -49.99 -32.34 22.55
C GLU A 350 -49.25 -32.92 23.76
N ALA A 351 -47.92 -32.83 23.84
CA ALA A 351 -47.20 -33.20 25.06
C ALA A 351 -45.99 -32.29 25.31
N PRO A 352 -45.74 -31.86 26.56
CA PRO A 352 -44.47 -31.24 26.93
C PRO A 352 -43.37 -32.29 26.73
N ALA A 353 -42.42 -32.01 25.83
CA ALA A 353 -41.31 -32.89 25.56
C ALA A 353 -40.52 -33.11 26.86
N ALA A 354 -40.26 -34.38 27.20
CA ALA A 354 -39.31 -34.70 28.26
C ALA A 354 -37.92 -34.19 27.86
N GLU A 355 -37.23 -33.49 28.76
CA GLU A 355 -35.86 -33.01 28.58
C GLU A 355 -34.94 -34.20 28.24
N GLY A 356 -34.26 -34.14 27.08
CA GLY A 356 -33.09 -34.97 26.81
C GLY A 356 -33.03 -35.72 25.48
N ASP A 357 -34.05 -35.69 24.62
CA ASP A 357 -34.01 -36.41 23.34
C ASP A 357 -33.50 -35.53 22.16
N PRO A 358 -32.32 -35.81 21.57
CA PRO A 358 -31.79 -35.05 20.43
C PRO A 358 -32.64 -35.21 19.14
N SER A 359 -33.60 -36.14 19.12
CA SER A 359 -34.55 -36.30 18.02
C SER A 359 -35.77 -35.35 18.09
N ALA A 360 -35.97 -34.64 19.22
CA ALA A 360 -36.98 -33.59 19.36
C ALA A 360 -36.65 -32.29 18.59
N LEU A 361 -35.45 -32.20 18.00
CA LEU A 361 -34.95 -31.02 17.28
C LEU A 361 -35.52 -30.86 15.86
N ALA A 362 -36.21 -31.87 15.31
CA ALA A 362 -36.95 -31.72 14.06
C ALA A 362 -38.31 -31.03 14.33
N LYS A 363 -38.27 -29.81 14.86
CA LYS A 363 -39.46 -28.95 15.01
C LYS A 363 -40.02 -28.67 13.62
N ARG A 364 -40.97 -29.50 13.17
CA ARG A 364 -41.63 -29.37 11.87
C ARG A 364 -42.39 -28.06 11.87
N ARG A 365 -41.87 -27.07 11.15
CA ARG A 365 -42.47 -25.74 11.07
C ARG A 365 -43.76 -25.78 10.27
N THR A 366 -44.78 -25.05 10.70
CA THR A 366 -46.01 -24.91 9.93
C THR A 366 -45.77 -24.06 8.67
N PRO A 367 -46.58 -24.20 7.61
CA PRO A 367 -46.48 -23.35 6.42
C PRO A 367 -46.54 -21.85 6.74
N SER A 368 -47.34 -21.42 7.71
CA SER A 368 -47.39 -20.05 8.21
C SER A 368 -46.09 -19.59 8.90
N GLU A 369 -45.41 -20.48 9.63
CA GLU A 369 -44.10 -20.21 10.23
C GLU A 369 -42.98 -20.15 9.17
N ILE A 370 -43.07 -20.95 8.10
CA ILE A 370 -42.13 -20.90 6.97
C ILE A 370 -42.29 -19.56 6.24
N ALA A 371 -43.52 -19.11 5.98
CA ALA A 371 -43.76 -17.79 5.39
C ALA A 371 -43.22 -16.65 6.27
N GLY A 372 -43.40 -16.74 7.60
CA GLY A 372 -42.79 -15.81 8.55
C GLY A 372 -41.25 -15.82 8.48
N LEU A 373 -40.62 -17.00 8.40
CA LEU A 373 -39.18 -17.11 8.23
C LEU A 373 -38.69 -16.47 6.92
N VAL A 374 -39.41 -16.67 5.82
CA VAL A 374 -39.09 -16.06 4.53
C VAL A 374 -39.18 -14.52 4.61
N VAL A 375 -40.18 -13.98 5.29
CA VAL A 375 -40.29 -12.54 5.54
C VAL A 375 -39.14 -12.04 6.41
N TRP A 376 -38.79 -12.75 7.48
CA TRP A 376 -37.65 -12.40 8.33
C TRP A 376 -36.35 -12.33 7.52
N VAL A 377 -36.03 -13.39 6.76
CA VAL A 377 -34.85 -13.43 5.90
C VAL A 377 -34.88 -12.32 4.85
N GLY A 378 -36.03 -12.07 4.22
CA GLY A 378 -36.21 -11.02 3.23
C GLY A 378 -35.97 -9.62 3.79
N VAL A 379 -36.50 -9.32 4.98
CA VAL A 379 -36.31 -8.02 5.64
C VAL A 379 -34.85 -7.82 6.07
N VAL A 380 -34.20 -8.87 6.60
CA VAL A 380 -32.78 -8.82 6.96
C VAL A 380 -31.89 -8.63 5.72
N LEU A 381 -32.15 -9.36 4.63
CA LEU A 381 -31.44 -9.19 3.36
C LEU A 381 -31.68 -7.79 2.76
N PHE A 382 -32.89 -7.26 2.87
CA PHE A 382 -33.19 -5.90 2.43
C PHE A 382 -32.43 -4.87 3.27
N GLY A 383 -32.36 -5.04 4.59
CA GLY A 383 -31.55 -4.22 5.48
C GLY A 383 -30.04 -4.35 5.27
N ALA A 384 -29.58 -5.49 4.74
CA ALA A 384 -28.18 -5.71 4.43
C ALA A 384 -27.69 -4.79 3.30
N VAL A 385 -28.55 -4.36 2.37
CA VAL A 385 -28.18 -3.43 1.28
C VAL A 385 -27.67 -2.09 1.83
N PRO A 386 -28.46 -1.29 2.58
CA PRO A 386 -27.98 -0.02 3.14
C PRO A 386 -26.86 -0.22 4.17
N ALA A 387 -26.81 -1.35 4.87
CA ALA A 387 -25.72 -1.65 5.80
C ALA A 387 -24.37 -1.84 5.07
N VAL A 388 -24.35 -2.59 3.98
CA VAL A 388 -23.15 -2.83 3.17
C VAL A 388 -22.77 -1.58 2.35
N GLU A 389 -23.76 -0.83 1.88
CA GLU A 389 -23.53 0.47 1.21
C GLU A 389 -22.84 1.47 2.14
N LEU A 390 -23.22 1.51 3.43
CA LEU A 390 -22.58 2.36 4.44
C LEU A 390 -21.13 1.97 4.70
N LEU A 391 -20.78 0.68 4.58
CA LEU A 391 -19.39 0.22 4.62
C LEU A 391 -18.58 0.64 3.38
N GLN A 392 -19.25 1.04 2.31
CA GLN A 392 -18.68 1.41 1.00
C GLN A 392 -17.97 0.28 0.25
N PHE A 393 -18.45 -0.95 0.42
CA PHE A 393 -17.98 -2.09 -0.37
C PHE A 393 -18.90 -2.31 -1.57
N ALA A 394 -18.66 -1.59 -2.67
CA ALA A 394 -19.51 -1.64 -3.88
C ALA A 394 -19.78 -3.06 -4.37
N ALA A 395 -18.73 -3.90 -4.48
CA ALA A 395 -18.88 -5.29 -4.91
C ALA A 395 -19.76 -6.13 -3.98
N LEU A 396 -19.69 -5.91 -2.67
CA LEU A 396 -20.57 -6.61 -1.72
C LEU A 396 -22.01 -6.11 -1.85
N THR A 397 -22.22 -4.81 -2.06
CA THR A 397 -23.55 -4.23 -2.31
C THR A 397 -24.18 -4.86 -3.55
N ASP A 398 -23.44 -4.95 -4.65
CA ASP A 398 -23.93 -5.56 -5.90
C ASP A 398 -24.31 -7.03 -5.71
N ILE A 399 -23.49 -7.78 -4.96
CA ILE A 399 -23.78 -9.18 -4.63
C ILE A 399 -25.05 -9.30 -3.79
N VAL A 400 -25.22 -8.48 -2.75
CA VAL A 400 -26.41 -8.50 -1.89
C VAL A 400 -27.66 -8.09 -2.66
N GLN A 401 -27.57 -7.07 -3.52
CA GLN A 401 -28.68 -6.67 -4.40
C GLN A 401 -29.05 -7.76 -5.40
N GLY A 402 -28.05 -8.41 -6.02
CA GLY A 402 -28.27 -9.56 -6.89
C GLY A 402 -28.95 -10.71 -6.16
N LEU A 403 -28.50 -11.03 -4.94
CA LEU A 403 -29.13 -12.04 -4.09
C LEU A 403 -30.57 -11.67 -3.74
N LEU A 404 -30.86 -10.40 -3.47
CA LEU A 404 -32.20 -9.91 -3.18
C LEU A 404 -33.13 -10.01 -4.40
N LEU A 405 -32.63 -9.70 -5.60
CA LEU A 405 -33.37 -9.89 -6.86
C LEU A 405 -33.67 -11.36 -7.13
N ILE A 406 -32.70 -12.25 -6.96
CA ILE A 406 -32.88 -13.70 -7.10
C ILE A 406 -33.91 -14.18 -6.06
N SER A 407 -33.77 -13.75 -4.81
CA SER A 407 -34.70 -14.12 -3.73
C SER A 407 -36.13 -13.66 -4.03
N GLY A 408 -36.30 -12.45 -4.56
CA GLY A 408 -37.60 -11.91 -4.99
C GLY A 408 -38.22 -12.71 -6.14
N ARG A 409 -37.43 -13.08 -7.15
CA ARG A 409 -37.88 -13.95 -8.26
C ARG A 409 -38.28 -15.33 -7.75
N VAL A 410 -37.50 -15.91 -6.83
CA VAL A 410 -37.83 -17.18 -6.18
C VAL A 410 -39.14 -17.09 -5.40
N LEU A 411 -39.37 -16.00 -4.67
CA LEU A 411 -40.62 -15.76 -3.94
C LEU A 411 -41.83 -15.71 -4.88
N ILE A 412 -41.73 -14.96 -5.98
CA ILE A 412 -42.79 -14.85 -6.99
C ILE A 412 -43.05 -16.22 -7.65
N GLY A 413 -42.00 -16.95 -8.02
CA GLY A 413 -42.13 -18.29 -8.58
C GLY A 413 -42.78 -19.27 -7.60
N ALA A 414 -42.42 -19.22 -6.32
CA ALA A 414 -43.03 -20.03 -5.27
C ALA A 414 -44.52 -19.68 -5.08
N LEU A 415 -44.88 -18.40 -5.13
CA LEU A 415 -46.26 -17.93 -5.07
C LEU A 415 -47.09 -18.44 -6.26
N VAL A 416 -46.56 -18.29 -7.48
CA VAL A 416 -47.21 -18.81 -8.71
C VAL A 416 -47.39 -20.32 -8.63
N PHE A 417 -46.38 -21.05 -8.17
CA PHE A 417 -46.47 -22.49 -7.96
C PHE A 417 -47.54 -22.86 -6.94
N GLY A 418 -47.57 -22.16 -5.80
CA GLY A 418 -48.57 -22.38 -4.75
C GLY A 418 -50.02 -22.16 -5.24
N ILE A 419 -50.26 -21.08 -5.98
CA ILE A 419 -51.57 -20.80 -6.58
C ILE A 419 -51.92 -21.89 -7.61
N GLY A 420 -50.97 -22.30 -8.44
CA GLY A 420 -51.23 -23.31 -9.45
C GLY A 420 -51.43 -24.71 -8.88
N LEU A 421 -50.78 -25.07 -7.76
CA LEU A 421 -51.10 -26.28 -7.00
C LEU A 421 -52.55 -26.27 -6.51
N TYR A 422 -53.02 -25.12 -6.02
CA TYR A 422 -54.42 -24.95 -5.64
C TYR A 422 -55.38 -25.16 -6.82
N LEU A 423 -55.11 -24.52 -7.96
CA LEU A 423 -55.91 -24.70 -9.18
C LEU A 423 -55.90 -26.14 -9.69
N ALA A 424 -54.75 -26.82 -9.65
CA ALA A 424 -54.63 -28.22 -10.07
C ALA A 424 -55.48 -29.16 -9.21
N ASN A 425 -55.48 -28.95 -7.89
CA ASN A 425 -56.28 -29.73 -6.94
C ASN A 425 -57.78 -29.40 -7.07
N LEU A 426 -58.14 -28.14 -7.27
CA LEU A 426 -59.51 -27.72 -7.52
C LEU A 426 -60.06 -28.40 -8.79
N ALA A 427 -59.32 -28.34 -9.90
CA ALA A 427 -59.69 -29.01 -11.14
C ALA A 427 -59.85 -30.54 -10.95
N HIS A 428 -58.93 -31.17 -10.22
CA HIS A 428 -59.02 -32.59 -9.89
C HIS A 428 -60.31 -32.92 -9.14
N SER A 429 -60.65 -32.14 -8.10
CA SER A 429 -61.84 -32.36 -7.27
C SER A 429 -63.14 -32.15 -8.03
N MET A 430 -63.22 -31.09 -8.87
CA MET A 430 -64.38 -30.77 -9.69
C MET A 430 -64.63 -31.81 -10.78
N ILE A 431 -63.57 -32.38 -11.37
CA ILE A 431 -63.71 -33.41 -12.40
C ILE A 431 -64.14 -34.75 -11.76
N LYS A 432 -63.59 -35.07 -10.58
CA LYS A 432 -63.91 -36.30 -9.85
C LYS A 432 -65.35 -36.30 -9.30
N SER A 433 -65.93 -35.13 -9.00
CA SER A 433 -67.30 -35.03 -8.48
C SER A 433 -68.40 -35.32 -9.51
N LEU A 434 -68.08 -35.36 -10.82
CA LEU A 434 -69.02 -35.70 -11.89
C LEU A 434 -69.45 -37.19 -11.92
N GLY A 435 -68.85 -38.07 -11.11
CA GLY A 435 -69.36 -39.43 -10.84
C GLY A 435 -69.27 -40.46 -11.98
N ASN A 436 -68.73 -40.12 -13.15
CA ASN A 436 -68.59 -41.02 -14.30
C ASN A 436 -67.41 -42.00 -14.11
N PRO A 437 -67.42 -43.28 -14.54
CA PRO A 437 -66.31 -44.21 -14.35
C PRO A 437 -64.95 -43.73 -14.91
N SER A 438 -64.96 -42.91 -15.96
CA SER A 438 -63.76 -42.32 -16.57
C SER A 438 -63.29 -41.02 -15.91
N SER A 439 -64.03 -40.48 -14.93
CA SER A 439 -63.73 -39.20 -14.27
C SER A 439 -62.39 -39.20 -13.54
N GLY A 440 -61.97 -40.35 -13.00
CA GLY A 440 -60.69 -40.47 -12.29
C GLY A 440 -59.49 -40.23 -13.18
N VAL A 441 -59.51 -40.78 -14.40
CA VAL A 441 -58.42 -40.64 -15.38
C VAL A 441 -58.38 -39.21 -15.93
N LEU A 442 -59.54 -38.63 -16.25
CA LEU A 442 -59.62 -37.22 -16.68
C LEU A 442 -59.17 -36.26 -15.57
N ALA A 443 -59.55 -36.51 -14.31
CA ALA A 443 -59.17 -35.67 -13.18
C ALA A 443 -57.65 -35.72 -12.92
N GLN A 444 -57.02 -36.89 -13.08
CA GLN A 444 -55.56 -37.02 -12.97
C GLN A 444 -54.83 -36.37 -14.15
N ALA A 445 -55.34 -36.56 -15.38
CA ALA A 445 -54.78 -35.93 -16.57
C ALA A 445 -54.82 -34.39 -16.49
N ALA A 446 -55.96 -33.82 -16.08
CA ALA A 446 -56.11 -32.38 -15.88
C ALA A 446 -55.17 -31.85 -14.79
N ARG A 447 -55.08 -32.54 -13.65
CA ARG A 447 -54.16 -32.16 -12.57
C ARG A 447 -52.70 -32.18 -13.04
N ALA A 448 -52.29 -33.24 -13.73
CA ALA A 448 -50.94 -33.39 -14.26
C ALA A 448 -50.62 -32.30 -15.28
N ALA A 449 -51.55 -32.00 -16.20
CA ALA A 449 -51.37 -30.94 -17.19
C ALA A 449 -51.19 -29.56 -16.53
N ILE A 450 -52.04 -29.22 -15.55
CA ILE A 450 -51.93 -27.94 -14.81
C ILE A 450 -50.61 -27.89 -14.03
N LEU A 451 -50.21 -28.97 -13.36
CA LEU A 451 -48.99 -28.99 -12.55
C LEU A 451 -47.72 -28.85 -13.40
N VAL A 452 -47.67 -29.52 -14.56
CA VAL A 452 -46.56 -29.36 -15.51
C VAL A 452 -46.49 -27.92 -16.04
N PHE A 453 -47.63 -27.35 -16.41
CA PHE A 453 -47.71 -25.97 -16.92
C PHE A 453 -47.31 -24.94 -15.85
N VAL A 454 -47.87 -25.03 -14.65
CA VAL A 454 -47.56 -24.17 -13.51
C VAL A 454 -46.10 -24.34 -13.08
N GLY A 455 -45.58 -25.56 -13.09
CA GLY A 455 -44.18 -25.83 -12.77
C GLY A 455 -43.23 -25.12 -13.75
N ALA A 456 -43.51 -25.20 -15.05
CA ALA A 456 -42.77 -24.47 -16.07
C ALA A 456 -42.87 -22.95 -15.87
N MET A 457 -44.08 -22.40 -15.64
CA MET A 457 -44.25 -20.97 -15.37
C MET A 457 -43.54 -20.52 -14.08
N ALA A 458 -43.57 -21.33 -13.01
CA ALA A 458 -42.89 -21.03 -11.77
C ALA A 458 -41.38 -20.95 -11.97
N LEU A 459 -40.77 -21.95 -12.62
CA LEU A 459 -39.34 -21.95 -12.96
C LEU A 459 -38.96 -20.74 -13.83
N GLN A 460 -39.83 -20.38 -14.79
CA GLN A 460 -39.66 -19.20 -15.62
C GLN A 460 -39.62 -17.92 -14.79
N GLN A 461 -40.52 -17.77 -13.81
CA GLN A 461 -40.57 -16.61 -12.91
C GLN A 461 -39.39 -16.54 -11.94
N MET A 462 -38.84 -17.68 -11.53
CA MET A 462 -37.60 -17.73 -10.76
C MET A 462 -36.38 -17.27 -11.57
N GLY A 463 -36.50 -17.17 -12.90
CA GLY A 463 -35.39 -16.84 -13.80
C GLY A 463 -34.44 -18.01 -14.05
N VAL A 464 -34.87 -19.24 -13.76
CA VAL A 464 -34.06 -20.45 -13.93
C VAL A 464 -34.15 -20.91 -15.38
N ALA A 465 -33.09 -20.64 -16.14
CA ALA A 465 -32.92 -21.09 -17.52
C ALA A 465 -34.21 -20.92 -18.37
N THR A 466 -34.77 -19.70 -18.34
CA THR A 466 -36.05 -19.34 -18.95
C THR A 466 -36.18 -19.86 -20.39
N ASP A 467 -35.13 -19.69 -21.21
CA ASP A 467 -35.14 -20.15 -22.60
C ASP A 467 -35.20 -21.68 -22.73
N ILE A 468 -34.48 -22.40 -21.85
CA ILE A 468 -34.51 -23.86 -21.82
C ILE A 468 -35.89 -24.35 -21.39
N VAL A 469 -36.49 -23.73 -20.37
CA VAL A 469 -37.83 -24.11 -19.89
C VAL A 469 -38.89 -23.84 -20.97
N VAL A 470 -38.87 -22.66 -21.61
CA VAL A 470 -39.79 -22.29 -22.68
C VAL A 470 -39.63 -23.23 -23.88
N LEU A 471 -38.39 -23.51 -24.31
CA LEU A 471 -38.12 -24.41 -25.42
C LEU A 471 -38.58 -25.84 -25.10
N ALA A 472 -38.21 -26.38 -23.93
CA ALA A 472 -38.58 -27.73 -23.54
C ALA A 472 -40.11 -27.91 -23.45
N PHE A 473 -40.80 -26.96 -22.81
CA PHE A 473 -42.25 -26.99 -22.73
C PHE A 473 -42.91 -26.81 -24.10
N GLY A 474 -42.42 -25.86 -24.91
CA GLY A 474 -42.89 -25.62 -26.27
C GLY A 474 -42.73 -26.84 -27.17
N LEU A 475 -41.60 -27.54 -27.08
CA LEU A 475 -41.33 -28.78 -27.82
C LEU A 475 -42.21 -29.94 -27.34
N VAL A 476 -42.37 -30.13 -26.03
CA VAL A 476 -43.24 -31.19 -25.50
C VAL A 476 -44.70 -30.95 -25.88
N LEU A 477 -45.20 -29.72 -25.68
CA LEU A 477 -46.56 -29.36 -26.06
C LEU A 477 -46.76 -29.44 -27.58
N GLY A 478 -45.77 -28.99 -28.35
CA GLY A 478 -45.75 -29.12 -29.81
C GLY A 478 -45.77 -30.58 -30.26
N ALA A 479 -44.98 -31.46 -29.64
CA ALA A 479 -44.98 -32.89 -29.93
C ALA A 479 -46.33 -33.55 -29.61
N ILE A 480 -46.94 -33.19 -28.47
CA ILE A 480 -48.29 -33.64 -28.11
C ILE A 480 -49.31 -33.14 -29.13
N ALA A 481 -49.25 -31.87 -29.52
CA ALA A 481 -50.16 -31.29 -30.51
C ALA A 481 -50.05 -32.01 -31.86
N VAL A 482 -48.83 -32.28 -32.33
CA VAL A 482 -48.58 -33.05 -33.55
C VAL A 482 -49.07 -34.49 -33.41
N ALA A 483 -48.81 -35.17 -32.29
CA ALA A 483 -49.27 -36.53 -32.05
C ALA A 483 -50.80 -36.64 -32.05
N VAL A 484 -51.49 -35.69 -31.41
CA VAL A 484 -52.96 -35.62 -31.39
C VAL A 484 -53.51 -35.32 -32.79
N ALA A 485 -52.90 -34.36 -33.51
CA ALA A 485 -53.28 -34.04 -34.89
C ALA A 485 -53.15 -35.24 -35.83
N LEU A 486 -52.06 -36.02 -35.71
CA LEU A 486 -51.86 -37.25 -36.47
C LEU A 486 -52.84 -38.35 -36.06
N ALA A 487 -53.06 -38.56 -34.76
CA ALA A 487 -53.99 -39.58 -34.26
C ALA A 487 -55.43 -39.32 -34.72
N PHE A 488 -55.92 -38.08 -34.63
CA PHE A 488 -57.25 -37.70 -35.13
C PHE A 488 -57.32 -37.69 -36.66
N GLY A 489 -56.30 -37.14 -37.33
CA GLY A 489 -56.29 -37.03 -38.79
C GLY A 489 -56.27 -38.39 -39.49
N LEU A 490 -55.47 -39.33 -38.99
CA LEU A 490 -55.41 -40.69 -39.54
C LEU A 490 -56.57 -41.57 -39.06
N GLY A 491 -56.94 -41.49 -37.77
CA GLY A 491 -58.00 -42.32 -37.18
C GLY A 491 -59.42 -41.91 -37.56
N GLY A 492 -59.66 -40.62 -37.85
CA GLY A 492 -60.98 -40.10 -38.23
C GLY A 492 -61.28 -40.15 -39.73
N ARG A 493 -60.32 -40.57 -40.55
CA ARG A 493 -60.42 -40.53 -42.02
C ARG A 493 -61.63 -41.27 -42.54
N ASP A 494 -61.87 -42.49 -42.05
CA ASP A 494 -62.94 -43.34 -42.55
C ASP A 494 -64.32 -42.84 -42.11
N VAL A 495 -64.43 -42.30 -40.89
CA VAL A 495 -65.66 -41.67 -40.37
C VAL A 495 -66.01 -40.41 -41.16
N ALA A 496 -65.02 -39.55 -41.43
CA ALA A 496 -65.21 -38.35 -42.25
C ALA A 496 -65.62 -38.71 -43.70
N ALA A 497 -64.97 -39.72 -44.29
CA ALA A 497 -65.30 -40.19 -45.63
C ALA A 497 -66.74 -40.74 -45.71
N GLU A 498 -67.19 -41.46 -44.68
CA GLU A 498 -68.55 -42.01 -44.64
C GLU A 498 -69.60 -40.92 -44.44
N GLN A 499 -69.34 -39.91 -43.61
CA GLN A 499 -70.25 -38.79 -43.40
C GLN A 499 -70.42 -37.96 -44.69
N ILE A 500 -69.34 -37.72 -45.43
CA ILE A 500 -69.38 -37.03 -46.73
C ILE A 500 -70.18 -37.85 -47.74
N ARG A 501 -69.98 -39.18 -47.78
CA ARG A 501 -70.76 -40.08 -48.66
C ARG A 501 -72.26 -40.07 -48.32
N GLN A 502 -72.62 -39.99 -47.04
CA GLN A 502 -74.02 -39.88 -46.62
C GLN A 502 -74.65 -38.54 -47.00
N TRP A 503 -73.89 -37.44 -46.90
CA TRP A 503 -74.35 -36.13 -47.34
C TRP A 503 -74.59 -36.08 -48.86
N LEU A 504 -73.66 -36.63 -49.64
CA LEU A 504 -73.82 -36.73 -51.11
C LEU A 504 -74.96 -37.64 -51.56
N LYS A 505 -75.47 -38.53 -50.71
CA LYS A 505 -76.60 -39.41 -51.02
C LYS A 505 -77.97 -38.84 -50.65
N ARG A 506 -78.01 -37.69 -49.94
CA ARG A 506 -79.25 -37.02 -49.53
C ARG A 506 -79.67 -35.88 -50.46
N GLU A 507 -78.81 -35.49 -51.39
CA GLU A 507 -79.15 -34.80 -52.63
C GLU A 507 -79.31 -35.83 -53.75
#